data_AF-A0A671K214-F1
#
_entry.id   AF-A0A671K214-F1
#
_cell.length_a   1.000
_cell.length_b   1.000
_cell.length_c   1.000
_cell.angle_alpha   90.00
_cell.angle_beta   90.00
_cell.angle_gamma   90.00
#
_symmetry.space_group_name_H-M   'P 1'
#
loop_
_entity.id
_entity.type
_entity.pdbx_description
1 polymer ?
#
loop_
_entity_poly.entity_id
_entity_poly.type
_entity_poly.pdbx_seq_one_letter_code
_entity_poly.pdbx_strand_id
1 'polypeptide(L)'
;MCIYTICLKRLLLFALLDADLMPLMTIKCNQSNLDNVKVCFGNMFIKFPQESTRSMILKDHEQLDKEITDLRKRLKTKINRLNDLQGKPELRGYNLSPLSSDEIKAINNLLKK
;
A
#
# COMPACT_ATOMS: atom_id res chain seq x y z
N MET A 1 11.07 -27.60 -22.94
CA MET A 1 10.45 -27.73 -21.59
C MET A 1 11.24 -27.03 -20.46
N CYS A 2 12.09 -26.02 -20.75
CA CYS A 2 12.92 -25.39 -19.71
C CYS A 2 12.63 -23.89 -19.45
N ILE A 3 11.73 -23.25 -20.22
CA ILE A 3 11.45 -21.81 -20.06
C ILE A 3 10.30 -21.57 -19.06
N TYR A 4 9.28 -22.44 -19.05
CA TYR A 4 8.12 -22.30 -18.16
C TYR A 4 8.50 -22.41 -16.68
N THR A 5 9.46 -23.28 -16.34
CA THR A 5 9.88 -23.49 -14.95
C THR A 5 10.73 -22.33 -14.40
N ILE A 6 11.48 -21.62 -15.27
CA ILE A 6 12.27 -20.45 -14.88
C ILE A 6 11.37 -19.23 -14.69
N CYS A 7 10.37 -19.04 -15.56
CA CYS A 7 9.40 -17.96 -15.40
C CYS A 7 8.54 -18.13 -14.14
N LEU A 8 8.06 -19.34 -13.87
CA LEU A 8 7.17 -19.59 -12.73
C LEU A 8 7.91 -19.47 -11.39
N LYS A 9 9.18 -19.90 -11.30
CA LYS A 9 10.01 -19.71 -10.10
C LYS A 9 10.34 -18.23 -9.84
N ARG A 10 10.52 -17.42 -10.88
CA ARG A 10 10.77 -15.98 -10.73
C ARG A 10 9.51 -15.20 -10.35
N LEU A 11 8.35 -15.66 -10.81
CA LEU A 11 7.04 -15.10 -10.43
C LEU A 11 6.70 -15.40 -8.96
N LEU A 12 7.01 -16.62 -8.49
CA LEU A 12 6.75 -17.02 -7.10
C LEU A 12 7.71 -16.36 -6.10
N LEU A 13 8.97 -16.13 -6.49
CA LEU A 13 9.95 -15.46 -5.62
C LEU A 13 9.66 -13.96 -5.46
N PHE A 14 9.04 -13.33 -6.46
CA PHE A 14 8.52 -11.96 -6.37
C PHE A 14 7.25 -11.85 -5.52
N ALA A 15 6.41 -12.88 -5.51
CA ALA A 15 5.17 -12.87 -4.73
C ALA A 15 5.40 -12.98 -3.21
N LEU A 16 6.56 -13.50 -2.77
CA LEU A 16 6.83 -13.78 -1.36
C LEU A 16 7.62 -12.68 -0.60
N LEU A 17 8.27 -11.74 -1.30
CA LEU A 17 9.10 -10.71 -0.65
C LEU A 17 8.52 -9.28 -0.66
N ASP A 18 7.50 -8.97 -1.49
CA ASP A 18 7.08 -7.59 -1.75
C ASP A 18 5.58 -7.33 -1.44
N ALA A 19 5.01 -7.95 -0.40
CA ALA A 19 3.58 -7.83 -0.11
C ALA A 19 3.12 -6.41 0.32
N ASP A 20 4.04 -5.53 0.76
CA ASP A 20 3.69 -4.19 1.26
C ASP A 20 3.95 -3.04 0.25
N LEU A 21 4.45 -3.33 -0.97
CA LEU A 21 4.79 -2.30 -1.99
C LEU A 21 4.10 -2.53 -3.35
N MET A 22 3.03 -3.30 -3.37
CA MET A 22 2.48 -3.88 -4.61
C MET A 22 1.68 -2.96 -5.55
N PRO A 23 1.00 -1.86 -5.16
CA PRO A 23 0.14 -1.20 -6.15
C PRO A 23 0.84 -0.08 -6.93
N LEU A 24 1.91 0.53 -6.41
CA LEU A 24 2.66 1.56 -7.14
C LEU A 24 3.68 0.99 -8.14
N MET A 25 4.15 -0.25 -7.94
CA MET A 25 5.24 -0.83 -8.74
C MET A 25 4.79 -1.42 -10.09
N THR A 26 3.49 -1.52 -10.37
CA THR A 26 3.00 -1.85 -11.73
C THR A 26 3.29 -0.74 -12.76
N ILE A 27 3.77 0.43 -12.34
CA ILE A 27 4.36 1.44 -13.23
C ILE A 27 5.88 1.56 -12.98
N LYS A 28 6.59 0.44 -12.97
CA LYS A 28 7.96 0.39 -13.48
C LYS A 28 7.96 -0.36 -14.81
N CYS A 29 7.33 0.25 -15.81
CA CYS A 29 7.56 -0.13 -17.20
C CYS A 29 8.98 0.32 -17.59
N ASN A 30 9.94 -0.58 -17.37
CA ASN A 30 11.16 -0.61 -18.17
C ASN A 30 10.75 -0.92 -19.62
N GLN A 31 10.43 0.11 -20.41
CA GLN A 31 10.79 0.25 -21.82
C GLN A 31 10.27 1.62 -22.30
N SER A 32 11.19 2.43 -22.79
CA SER A 32 10.98 3.67 -23.54
C SER A 32 9.83 3.56 -24.57
N ASN A 33 8.87 4.50 -24.55
CA ASN A 33 7.83 4.76 -25.55
C ASN A 33 6.63 3.80 -25.62
N LEU A 34 5.80 3.75 -24.58
CA LEU A 34 4.43 3.25 -24.67
C LEU A 34 3.46 4.31 -24.14
N ASP A 35 2.87 5.09 -25.05
CA ASP A 35 1.86 6.11 -24.72
C ASP A 35 0.67 5.54 -23.95
N ASN A 36 0.44 4.22 -24.06
CA ASN A 36 -0.68 3.50 -23.48
C ASN A 36 -0.25 2.25 -22.70
N VAL A 37 -0.75 2.11 -21.48
CA VAL A 37 -0.61 0.97 -20.57
C VAL A 37 -1.89 0.13 -20.62
N LYS A 38 -1.76 -1.20 -20.51
CA LYS A 38 -2.93 -2.10 -20.38
C LYS A 38 -3.26 -2.31 -18.90
N VAL A 39 -4.49 -2.03 -18.52
CA VAL A 39 -5.03 -2.23 -17.18
C VAL A 39 -6.02 -3.38 -17.19
N CYS A 40 -5.96 -4.23 -16.16
CA CYS A 40 -6.91 -5.32 -15.96
C CYS A 40 -8.17 -4.80 -15.26
N PHE A 41 -9.33 -5.00 -15.85
CA PHE A 41 -10.61 -4.71 -15.22
C PHE A 41 -11.50 -5.96 -15.30
N GLY A 42 -11.59 -6.69 -14.17
CA GLY A 42 -12.26 -7.98 -14.13
C GLY A 42 -11.58 -9.01 -15.04
N ASN A 43 -12.31 -9.50 -16.04
CA ASN A 43 -11.80 -10.42 -17.07
C ASN A 43 -11.37 -9.72 -18.37
N MET A 44 -11.37 -8.38 -18.41
CA MET A 44 -11.02 -7.59 -19.58
C MET A 44 -9.69 -6.84 -19.41
N PHE A 45 -9.01 -6.57 -20.52
CA PHE A 45 -7.82 -5.73 -20.57
C PHE A 45 -8.12 -4.46 -21.39
N ILE A 46 -8.01 -3.30 -20.76
CA ILE A 46 -8.32 -2.01 -21.37
C ILE A 46 -7.02 -1.20 -21.51
N LYS A 47 -6.82 -0.56 -22.66
CA LYS A 47 -5.67 0.33 -22.88
C LYS A 47 -6.02 1.73 -22.39
N PHE A 48 -5.20 2.28 -21.51
CA PHE A 48 -5.30 3.66 -21.03
C PHE A 48 -3.97 4.39 -21.20
N PRO A 49 -3.98 5.71 -21.40
CA PRO A 49 -2.75 6.49 -21.37
C PRO A 49 -2.02 6.33 -20.04
N GLN A 50 -0.69 6.32 -20.07
CA GLN A 50 0.13 6.08 -18.89
C GLN A 50 -0.14 7.11 -17.78
N GLU A 51 -0.17 8.40 -18.11
CA GLU A 51 -0.41 9.47 -17.14
C GLU A 51 -1.80 9.40 -16.51
N SER A 52 -2.82 9.10 -17.33
CA SER A 52 -4.19 8.92 -16.83
C SER A 52 -4.30 7.73 -15.89
N THR A 53 -3.65 6.61 -16.23
CA THR A 53 -3.62 5.40 -15.41
C THR A 53 -2.94 5.66 -14.06
N ARG A 54 -1.82 6.38 -14.09
CA ARG A 54 -1.09 6.78 -12.88
C ARG A 54 -1.95 7.66 -11.97
N SER A 55 -2.63 8.66 -12.53
CA SER A 55 -3.51 9.52 -11.74
C SER A 55 -4.70 8.73 -11.15
N MET A 56 -5.27 7.79 -11.89
CA MET A 56 -6.34 6.91 -11.38
C MET A 56 -5.86 6.09 -10.18
N ILE A 57 -4.73 5.39 -10.31
CA ILE A 57 -4.18 4.55 -9.23
C ILE A 57 -3.86 5.39 -7.99
N LEU A 58 -3.29 6.59 -8.16
CA LEU A 58 -2.98 7.48 -7.04
C LEU A 58 -4.24 7.94 -6.31
N LYS A 59 -5.28 8.34 -7.04
CA LYS A 59 -6.56 8.75 -6.44
C LYS A 59 -7.26 7.59 -5.74
N ASP A 60 -7.24 6.40 -6.33
CA ASP A 60 -7.81 5.20 -5.72
C ASP A 60 -7.09 4.87 -4.41
N HIS A 61 -5.76 5.00 -4.41
CA HIS A 61 -4.95 4.87 -3.20
C HIS A 61 -5.35 5.86 -2.10
N GLU A 62 -5.44 7.15 -2.45
CA GLU A 62 -5.84 8.21 -1.50
C GLU A 62 -7.24 7.96 -0.92
N GLN A 63 -8.18 7.50 -1.75
CA GLN A 63 -9.52 7.16 -1.30
C GLN A 63 -9.50 5.97 -0.33
N LEU A 64 -8.79 4.90 -0.66
CA LEU A 64 -8.66 3.72 0.21
C LEU A 64 -8.03 4.10 1.56
N ASP A 65 -6.98 4.91 1.57
CA ASP A 65 -6.33 5.36 2.81
C ASP A 65 -7.26 6.20 3.69
N LYS A 66 -8.08 7.05 3.07
CA LYS A 66 -9.09 7.82 3.77
C LYS A 66 -10.14 6.91 4.41
N GLU A 67 -10.68 5.96 3.65
CA GLU A 67 -11.69 5.02 4.14
C GLU A 67 -11.16 4.14 5.27
N ILE A 68 -9.92 3.64 5.15
CA ILE A 68 -9.24 2.88 6.19
C ILE A 68 -9.11 3.71 7.47
N THR A 69 -8.67 4.96 7.34
CA THR A 69 -8.52 5.88 8.49
C THR A 69 -9.86 6.16 9.16
N ASP A 70 -10.91 6.41 8.38
CA ASP A 70 -12.24 6.70 8.90
C ASP A 70 -12.89 5.46 9.55
N LEU A 71 -12.66 4.27 9.00
CA LEU A 71 -13.07 3.01 9.64
C LEU A 71 -12.38 2.82 11.00
N ARG A 72 -11.06 3.01 11.06
CA ARG A 72 -10.28 2.91 12.31
C ARG A 72 -10.77 3.91 13.37
N LYS A 73 -11.02 5.17 12.99
CA LYS A 73 -11.57 6.20 13.88
C LYS A 73 -12.92 5.78 14.46
N ARG A 74 -13.86 5.38 13.59
CA ARG A 74 -15.21 4.94 14.01
C ARG A 74 -15.14 3.74 14.95
N LEU A 75 -14.26 2.78 14.66
CA LEU A 75 -14.07 1.62 15.52
C LEU A 75 -13.51 2.03 16.89
N LYS A 76 -12.51 2.91 16.92
CA LYS A 76 -11.94 3.43 18.17
C LYS A 76 -12.99 4.12 19.04
N THR A 77 -13.83 4.98 18.46
CA THR A 77 -14.93 5.63 19.20
C THR A 77 -15.89 4.61 19.82
N LYS A 78 -16.24 3.55 19.08
CA LYS A 78 -17.12 2.48 19.60
C LYS A 78 -16.46 1.70 20.72
N ILE A 79 -15.17 1.37 20.59
CA ILE A 79 -14.42 0.63 21.61
C ILE A 79 -14.27 1.48 22.89
N ASN A 80 -13.94 2.76 22.77
CA ASN A 80 -13.83 3.65 23.93
C ASN A 80 -15.17 3.73 24.67
N ARG A 81 -16.28 3.95 23.95
CA ARG A 81 -17.62 3.96 24.56
C ARG A 81 -17.95 2.65 25.30
N LEU A 82 -17.54 1.50 24.77
CA LEU A 82 -17.74 0.21 25.44
C LEU A 82 -16.86 0.06 26.69
N ASN A 83 -15.62 0.56 26.65
CA ASN A 83 -14.74 0.55 27.82
C ASN A 83 -15.27 1.46 28.93
N ASP A 84 -15.78 2.64 28.59
CA ASP A 84 -16.40 3.56 29.56
C ASP A 84 -17.58 2.90 30.27
N LEU A 85 -18.45 2.22 29.52
CA LEU A 85 -19.59 1.47 30.08
C LEU A 85 -19.15 0.29 30.95
N GLN A 86 -17.96 -0.29 30.71
CA GLN A 86 -17.38 -1.37 31.51
C GLN A 86 -16.53 -0.85 32.68
N GLY A 87 -16.39 0.47 32.86
CA GLY A 87 -15.51 1.05 33.87
C GLY A 87 -14.01 0.81 33.62
N LYS A 88 -13.62 0.45 32.39
CA LYS A 88 -12.23 0.24 31.99
C LYS A 88 -11.61 1.57 31.55
N PRO A 89 -10.33 1.83 31.87
CA PRO A 89 -9.65 3.03 31.40
C PRO A 89 -9.56 3.04 29.86
N GLU A 90 -9.58 4.22 29.26
CA GLU A 90 -9.40 4.36 27.82
C GLU A 90 -8.07 3.76 27.33
N LEU A 91 -8.08 3.19 26.13
CA LEU A 91 -6.90 2.61 25.48
C LEU A 91 -5.95 3.74 25.04
N ARG A 92 -5.00 4.09 25.91
CA ARG A 92 -3.93 5.07 25.64
C ARG A 92 -2.77 4.39 24.90
N GLY A 93 -2.12 5.11 23.99
CA GLY A 93 -0.85 4.68 23.36
C GLY A 93 -0.94 3.95 22.02
N TYR A 94 -2.12 3.59 21.52
CA TYR A 94 -2.27 2.87 20.24
C TYR A 94 -2.42 3.77 19.00
N ASN A 95 -2.33 5.10 19.15
CA ASN A 95 -2.35 6.07 18.04
C ASN A 95 -0.93 6.32 17.51
N LEU A 96 -0.23 5.27 17.10
CA LEU A 96 1.10 5.40 16.52
C LEU A 96 0.98 5.54 15.00
N SER A 97 1.60 6.59 14.46
CA SER A 97 1.86 6.69 13.02
C SER A 97 3.22 6.08 12.73
N PRO A 98 3.39 5.37 11.60
CA PRO A 98 4.71 4.95 11.17
C PRO A 98 5.61 6.18 10.98
N LEU A 99 6.88 6.06 11.35
CA LEU A 99 7.87 7.12 11.17
C LEU A 99 8.08 7.38 9.67
N SER A 100 8.18 8.66 9.30
CA SER A 100 8.54 9.07 7.95
C SER A 100 9.98 8.70 7.61
N SER A 101 10.31 8.65 6.32
CA SER A 101 11.67 8.36 5.86
C SER A 101 12.71 9.32 6.46
N ASP A 102 12.34 10.58 6.65
CA ASP A 102 13.25 11.60 7.18
C ASP A 102 13.44 11.45 8.69
N GLU A 103 12.38 11.10 9.43
CA GLU A 103 12.49 10.75 10.86
C GLU A 103 13.35 9.51 11.07
N ILE A 104 13.21 8.49 10.22
CA ILE A 104 14.04 7.26 10.27
C ILE A 104 15.52 7.60 9.99
N LYS A 105 15.81 8.46 9.00
CA LYS A 105 17.20 8.91 8.72
C LYS A 105 17.78 9.68 9.90
N ALA A 106 17.01 10.58 10.50
CA ALA A 106 17.44 11.34 11.67
C ALA A 106 17.79 10.42 12.85
N ILE A 107 16.93 9.43 13.13
CA ILE A 107 17.18 8.42 14.17
C ILE A 107 18.44 7.59 13.85
N ASN A 108 18.60 7.14 12.61
CA ASN A 108 19.79 6.38 12.20
C ASN A 108 21.08 7.20 12.33
N ASN A 109 21.03 8.51 12.09
CA ASN A 109 22.18 9.38 12.30
C ASN A 109 22.51 9.58 13.78
N LEU A 110 21.49 9.59 14.66
CA LEU A 110 21.66 9.70 16.10
C LEU A 110 22.18 8.40 16.74
N LEU A 111 21.74 7.24 16.23
CA LEU A 111 22.11 5.92 16.76
C LEU A 111 23.47 5.41 16.27
N LYS A 112 24.06 6.01 15.23
CA LYS A 112 25.38 5.64 14.66
C LYS A 112 26.58 6.17 15.46
N LYS A 113 26.42 6.40 16.77
CA LYS A 113 27.48 6.92 17.64
C LYS A 113 28.10 5.82 18.49
#